data_AF-A0A2Z6MFF9-F1
#
_entry.id   AF-A0A2Z6MFF9-F1
#
_cell.length_a   1.000
_cell.length_b   1.000
_cell.length_c   1.000
_cell.angle_alpha   90.00
_cell.angle_beta   90.00
_cell.angle_gamma   90.00
#
_symmetry.space_group_name_H-M   'P 1'
#
loop_
_entity.id
_entity.type
_entity.pdbx_description
1 polymer ?
#
loop_
_entity_poly.entity_id
_entity_poly.type
_entity_poly.pdbx_seq_one_letter_code
_entity_poly.pdbx_strand_id
1 'polypeptide(L)'
;MNQVETFTNPNGLCVASQLADSMVLVCHGFQKGQVRVDHYAKKINYVWAHDSSLACFGLMIDGKLLATASTRVMLIRVFDTENGALLQEVCSFHCKDNYV
;
A
#
# COMPACT_ATOMS: atom_id res chain seq x y z
N MET A 1 -1.51 -24.94 -4.51
CA MET A 1 -0.52 -23.85 -4.59
C MET A 1 -1.31 -22.57 -4.84
N ASN A 2 -1.17 -21.54 -3.99
CA ASN A 2 -1.87 -20.26 -4.18
C ASN A 2 -0.88 -19.30 -4.86
N GLN A 3 -1.26 -18.75 -6.02
CA GLN A 3 -0.42 -17.85 -6.81
C GLN A 3 -1.08 -16.49 -6.88
N VAL A 4 -0.28 -15.44 -6.69
CA VAL A 4 -0.72 -14.06 -6.77
C VAL A 4 -0.11 -13.43 -8.02
N GLU A 5 -0.96 -13.09 -8.96
CA GLU A 5 -0.59 -12.22 -10.07
C GLU A 5 -0.44 -10.78 -9.58
N THR A 6 0.59 -10.09 -10.09
CA THR A 6 0.94 -8.72 -9.70
C THR A 6 1.27 -7.90 -10.94
N PHE A 7 1.14 -6.59 -10.84
CA PHE A 7 1.80 -5.65 -11.74
C PHE A 7 3.31 -5.83 -11.65
N THR A 8 4.05 -5.34 -12.65
CA THR A 8 5.52 -5.43 -12.70
C THR A 8 6.15 -5.11 -11.34
N ASN A 9 6.79 -6.10 -10.73
CA ASN A 9 7.36 -6.02 -9.38
C ASN A 9 8.87 -6.32 -9.41
N PRO A 10 9.69 -5.52 -10.12
CA PRO A 10 11.11 -5.81 -10.32
C PRO A 10 11.91 -5.77 -9.01
N ASN A 11 11.42 -5.03 -8.01
CA ASN A 11 12.04 -4.89 -6.69
C ASN A 11 11.49 -5.89 -5.66
N GLY A 12 10.56 -6.77 -6.05
CA GLY A 12 9.99 -7.76 -5.15
C GLY A 12 9.24 -7.16 -3.95
N LEU A 13 8.61 -6.00 -4.10
CA LEU A 13 7.87 -5.35 -3.02
C LEU A 13 6.69 -6.22 -2.58
N CYS A 14 6.78 -6.71 -1.35
CA CYS A 14 5.72 -7.37 -0.60
C CYS A 14 6.00 -7.25 0.91
N VAL A 15 4.96 -7.32 1.74
CA VAL A 15 5.10 -7.33 3.20
C VAL A 15 3.93 -8.10 3.83
N ALA A 16 4.18 -8.80 4.93
CA ALA A 16 3.14 -9.49 5.70
C ALA A 16 3.10 -8.94 7.14
N SER A 17 1.92 -9.00 7.76
CA SER A 17 1.76 -8.73 9.19
C SER A 17 2.55 -9.75 10.01
N GLN A 18 2.91 -9.37 11.25
CA GLN A 18 3.82 -10.17 12.07
C GLN A 18 3.17 -10.69 13.36
N LEU A 19 1.97 -10.21 13.71
CA LEU A 19 1.20 -10.78 14.82
C LEU A 19 0.45 -12.03 14.39
N ALA A 20 0.42 -13.05 15.26
CA ALA A 20 -0.19 -14.35 14.96
C ALA A 20 -1.71 -14.28 14.72
N ASP A 21 -2.39 -13.28 15.26
CA ASP A 21 -3.83 -13.02 15.10
C ASP A 21 -4.15 -12.12 13.90
N SER A 22 -3.12 -11.67 13.17
CA SER A 22 -3.26 -10.84 11.98
C SER A 22 -2.60 -11.51 10.78
N MET A 23 -3.38 -11.85 9.76
CA MET A 23 -2.90 -12.46 8.52
C MET A 23 -3.19 -11.55 7.32
N VAL A 24 -2.39 -10.50 7.19
CA VAL A 24 -2.47 -9.52 6.10
C VAL A 24 -1.21 -9.62 5.25
N LEU A 25 -1.37 -9.87 3.94
CA LEU A 25 -0.30 -9.78 2.95
C LEU A 25 -0.56 -8.57 2.04
N VAL A 26 0.47 -7.78 1.82
CA VAL A 26 0.44 -6.64 0.92
C VAL A 26 1.46 -6.81 -0.19
N CYS A 27 1.04 -6.57 -1.42
CA CYS A 27 1.91 -6.58 -2.60
C CYS A 27 1.39 -5.60 -3.67
N HIS A 28 2.07 -5.52 -4.81
CA HIS A 28 1.53 -4.79 -5.96
C HIS A 28 0.16 -5.34 -6.37
N GLY A 29 -0.77 -4.43 -6.69
CA GLY A 29 -2.04 -4.77 -7.33
C GLY A 29 -1.84 -5.17 -8.80
N PHE A 30 -2.91 -5.21 -9.59
CA PHE A 30 -2.84 -5.54 -11.02
C PHE A 30 -2.41 -4.37 -11.90
N GLN A 31 -2.50 -3.15 -11.37
CA GLN A 31 -2.28 -1.91 -12.11
C GLN A 31 -1.22 -1.04 -11.44
N LYS A 32 -0.62 -0.15 -12.23
CA LYS A 32 0.41 0.78 -11.77
C LYS A 32 -0.12 1.60 -10.60
N GLY A 33 0.67 1.64 -9.51
CA GLY A 33 0.33 2.43 -8.32
C GLY A 33 -0.82 1.85 -7.49
N GLN A 34 -1.38 0.71 -7.88
CA GLN A 34 -2.35 -0.04 -7.09
C GLN A 34 -1.64 -0.98 -6.12
N VAL A 35 -2.18 -1.12 -4.91
CA VAL A 35 -1.75 -2.08 -3.89
C VAL A 35 -2.82 -3.12 -3.68
N ARG A 36 -2.44 -4.41 -3.63
CA ARG A 36 -3.29 -5.51 -3.16
C ARG A 36 -3.07 -5.70 -1.67
N VAL A 37 -4.15 -5.69 -0.90
CA VAL A 37 -4.18 -6.00 0.53
C VAL A 37 -5.04 -7.24 0.73
N ASP A 38 -4.39 -8.37 0.97
CA ASP A 38 -5.01 -9.67 1.16
C ASP A 38 -5.14 -9.99 2.65
N HIS A 39 -6.37 -9.92 3.17
CA HIS A 39 -6.69 -10.45 4.49
C HIS A 39 -7.04 -11.92 4.32
N TYR A 40 -6.09 -12.79 4.64
CA TYR A 40 -6.26 -14.23 4.48
C TYR A 40 -7.53 -14.70 5.19
N ALA A 41 -8.32 -15.51 4.48
CA ALA A 41 -9.63 -16.03 4.90
C ALA A 41 -10.77 -15.01 5.06
N LYS A 42 -10.55 -13.72 4.79
CA LYS A 42 -11.61 -12.69 4.84
C LYS A 42 -11.91 -12.10 3.46
N LYS A 43 -10.98 -11.33 2.91
CA LYS A 43 -11.18 -10.60 1.65
C LYS A 43 -9.88 -10.03 1.10
N ILE A 44 -9.91 -9.73 -0.20
CA ILE A 44 -8.84 -9.01 -0.88
C ILE A 44 -9.36 -7.61 -1.22
N ASN A 45 -8.62 -6.59 -0.81
CA ASN A 45 -8.85 -5.20 -1.16
C ASN A 45 -7.80 -4.74 -2.19
N TYR A 46 -8.23 -3.95 -3.18
CA TYR A 46 -7.32 -3.26 -4.09
C TYR A 46 -7.42 -1.77 -3.84
N VAL A 47 -6.30 -1.15 -3.47
CA VAL A 47 -6.22 0.26 -3.10
C VAL A 47 -5.48 1.01 -4.20
N TRP A 48 -6.11 2.06 -4.72
CA TRP A 48 -5.47 3.02 -5.62
C TRP A 48 -4.56 3.95 -4.82
N ALA A 49 -3.35 3.47 -4.53
CA ALA A 49 -2.42 4.18 -3.66
C ALA A 49 -1.83 5.42 -4.36
N HIS A 50 -1.43 5.32 -5.63
CA HIS A 50 -0.85 6.43 -6.39
C HIS A 50 -1.13 6.30 -7.90
N ASP A 51 -1.03 7.40 -8.66
CA ASP A 51 -1.08 7.37 -10.14
C ASP A 51 0.26 6.92 -10.78
N SER A 52 1.33 6.91 -9.97
CA SER A 52 2.67 6.50 -10.39
C SER A 52 3.08 5.16 -9.76
N SER A 53 4.23 4.62 -10.16
CA SER A 53 4.70 3.34 -9.60
C SER A 53 4.98 3.48 -8.11
N LEU A 54 4.76 2.41 -7.35
CA LEU A 54 5.10 2.34 -5.93
C LEU A 54 6.63 2.34 -5.78
N ALA A 55 7.14 3.19 -4.90
CA ALA A 55 8.55 3.19 -4.52
C ALA A 55 8.77 2.20 -3.37
N CYS A 56 7.89 2.24 -2.37
CA CYS A 56 7.87 1.34 -1.23
C CYS A 56 6.50 1.36 -0.55
N PHE A 57 6.28 0.39 0.33
CA PHE A 57 5.19 0.42 1.31
C PHE A 57 5.62 -0.32 2.59
N GLY A 58 5.02 0.07 3.71
CA GLY A 58 5.24 -0.52 5.02
C GLY A 58 3.92 -0.83 5.69
N LEU A 59 3.86 -1.96 6.39
CA LEU A 59 2.69 -2.43 7.11
C LEU A 59 2.98 -2.39 8.60
N MET A 60 2.04 -1.89 9.41
CA MET A 60 2.15 -2.01 10.87
C MET A 60 2.21 -3.49 11.28
N ILE A 61 2.82 -3.75 12.44
CA ILE A 61 3.02 -5.11 12.94
C ILE A 61 1.70 -5.90 13.07
N ASP A 62 0.63 -5.21 13.45
CA ASP A 62 -0.73 -5.75 13.61
C ASP A 62 -1.52 -5.80 12.29
N GLY A 63 -0.94 -5.36 11.17
CA GLY A 63 -1.55 -5.36 9.86
C GLY A 63 -2.66 -4.34 9.63
N LYS A 64 -2.95 -3.42 10.57
CA LYS A 64 -4.11 -2.50 10.46
C LYS A 64 -3.86 -1.26 9.61
N LEU A 65 -2.60 -0.79 9.57
CA LEU A 65 -2.21 0.40 8.81
C LEU A 65 -1.19 0.06 7.75
N LEU A 66 -1.40 0.59 6.55
CA LEU A 66 -0.50 0.50 5.41
C LEU A 66 -0.04 1.90 5.02
N ALA A 67 1.26 2.15 5.04
CA ALA A 67 1.86 3.35 4.48
C ALA A 67 2.45 3.05 3.09
N THR A 68 2.20 3.90 2.10
CA THR A 68 2.73 3.78 0.73
C THR A 68 3.43 5.04 0.29
N ALA A 69 4.44 4.92 -0.56
CA ALA A 69 5.10 6.04 -1.21
C ALA A 69 5.22 5.83 -2.72
N SER A 70 5.15 6.93 -3.47
CA SER A 70 5.26 6.92 -4.93
C SER A 70 6.68 7.16 -5.43
N THR A 71 6.97 6.77 -6.67
CA THR A 71 8.26 7.01 -7.34
C THR A 71 8.41 8.42 -7.92
N ARG A 72 7.31 9.15 -8.17
CA ARG A 72 7.35 10.45 -8.87
C ARG A 72 7.16 11.66 -7.97
N VAL A 73 6.28 11.55 -6.98
CA VAL A 73 5.96 12.63 -6.04
C VAL A 73 6.27 12.18 -4.62
N MET A 74 6.67 13.12 -3.77
CA MET A 74 7.01 12.87 -2.37
C MET A 74 5.78 12.77 -1.48
N LEU A 75 4.80 12.02 -1.97
CA LEU A 75 3.51 11.80 -1.35
C LEU A 75 3.51 10.46 -0.65
N ILE A 76 3.36 10.49 0.66
CA ILE A 76 3.15 9.32 1.51
C ILE A 76 1.67 9.26 1.85
N ARG A 77 1.05 8.10 1.69
CA ARG A 77 -0.35 7.87 2.05
C ARG A 77 -0.46 6.76 3.07
N VAL A 78 -1.33 6.93 4.06
CA VAL A 78 -1.63 5.93 5.08
C VAL A 78 -3.06 5.47 4.90
N PHE A 79 -3.25 4.15 4.83
CA PHE A 79 -4.55 3.52 4.61
C PHE A 79 -4.92 2.60 5.77
N ASP A 80 -6.21 2.53 6.07
CA ASP A 80 -6.80 1.43 6.82
C ASP A 80 -6.81 0.18 5.94
N THR A 81 -6.23 -0.92 6.40
CA THR A 81 -6.13 -2.13 5.58
C THR A 81 -7.45 -2.87 5.47
N GLU A 82 -8.34 -2.75 6.46
CA GLU A 82 -9.59 -3.47 6.52
C GLU A 82 -10.56 -2.95 5.46
N ASN A 83 -10.75 -1.64 5.32
CA ASN A 83 -11.66 -1.07 4.33
C ASN A 83 -10.98 -0.36 3.16
N GLY A 84 -9.65 -0.18 3.20
CA GLY A 84 -8.89 0.50 2.16
C GLY A 84 -9.03 2.03 2.19
N ALA A 85 -9.63 2.61 3.24
CA ALA A 85 -9.81 4.05 3.34
C ALA A 85 -8.48 4.77 3.50
N LEU A 86 -8.29 5.86 2.75
CA LEU A 86 -7.20 6.79 2.95
C LEU A 86 -7.42 7.55 4.26
N LEU A 87 -6.51 7.35 5.22
CA LEU A 87 -6.55 8.00 6.53
C LEU A 87 -5.72 9.27 6.58
N GLN A 88 -4.58 9.27 5.89
CA GLN A 88 -3.68 10.42 5.89
C GLN A 88 -2.87 10.51 4.60
N GLU A 89 -2.58 11.75 4.21
CA GLU A 89 -1.66 12.08 3.15
C GLU A 89 -0.60 13.05 3.69
N VAL A 90 0.68 12.79 3.41
CA VAL A 90 1.81 13.59 3.92
C VAL A 90 2.80 13.85 2.80
N CYS A 91 3.15 15.11 2.58
CA CYS A 91 4.23 15.51 1.68
C CYS A 91 5.56 15.59 2.46
N SER A 92 6.59 14.89 2.00
CA SER A 92 7.89 14.83 2.70
C SER A 92 8.74 16.12 2.55
N PHE A 93 8.28 17.13 1.80
CA PHE A 93 8.79 18.50 1.85
C PHE A 93 7.64 19.48 2.09
N HIS A 94 7.91 20.52 2.88
CA HIS A 94 7.00 21.62 3.18
C HIS A 94 6.29 22.08 1.90
N CYS A 95 4.96 21.94 1.86
CA CYS A 95 4.12 22.62 0.87
C CYS A 95 4.31 24.12 1.11
N LYS A 96 5.32 24.74 0.49
CA LYS A 96 5.29 26.17 0.25
C LYS A 96 4.38 26.36 -0.94
N ASP A 97 3.16 26.78 -0.61
CA ASP A 97 2.29 27.66 -1.38
C ASP A 97 2.06 27.30 -2.86
N ASN A 98 0.78 27.10 -3.17
CA ASN A 98 0.13 27.19 -4.49
C ASN A 98 0.03 25.88 -5.29
N TYR A 99 -1.04 25.14 -4.99
CA TYR A 99 -1.91 24.64 -6.05
C TYR A 99 -3.13 25.58 -6.10
N VAL A 100 -3.02 26.65 -6.90
CA VAL A 100 -4.15 27.43 -7.43
C VAL A 100 -4.23 27.11 -8.90
#